data_AF-A0A480AE79-F1
#
_entry.id   AF-A0A480AE79-F1
#
_cell.length_a   1.000
_cell.length_b   1.000
_cell.length_c   1.000
_cell.angle_alpha   90.00
_cell.angle_beta   90.00
_cell.angle_gamma   90.00
#
_symmetry.space_group_name_H-M   'P 1'
#
loop_
_entity.id
_entity.type
_entity.pdbx_description
1 polymer ?
#
loop_
_entity_poly.entity_id
_entity_poly.type
_entity_poly.pdbx_seq_one_letter_code
_entity_poly.pdbx_strand_id
1 'polypeptide(L)'
;MITEIMKGSWYSSITEHRFRIKKDLQENPSFKNYLHEVIFIAYADARKLAIKESKNAKLGVRKPDESEYPLDLPFTLEQLLDEDFYGDML
;
A
#
# COMPACT_ATOMS: atom_id res chain seq x y z
N MET A 1 -13.53 -13.96 -8.88
CA MET A 1 -12.22 -14.52 -9.27
C MET A 1 -11.38 -13.35 -9.77
N ILE A 2 -10.51 -12.79 -8.93
CA ILE A 2 -9.50 -11.82 -9.40
C ILE A 2 -8.44 -12.67 -10.11
N THR A 3 -8.31 -12.49 -11.42
CA THR A 3 -7.42 -13.31 -12.26
C THR A 3 -5.96 -13.12 -11.82
N GLU A 4 -5.18 -14.19 -11.80
CA GLU A 4 -3.75 -14.21 -11.42
C GLU A 4 -2.91 -13.13 -12.13
N ILE A 5 -3.33 -12.69 -13.33
CA ILE A 5 -2.72 -11.61 -14.11
C ILE A 5 -2.86 -10.24 -13.42
N MET A 6 -4.00 -9.94 -12.78
CA MET A 6 -4.22 -8.69 -12.05
C MET A 6 -3.37 -8.61 -10.78
N LYS A 7 -3.12 -9.76 -10.13
CA LYS A 7 -2.17 -9.86 -9.03
C LYS A 7 -0.75 -9.57 -9.52
N GLY A 8 -0.36 -10.14 -10.66
CA GLY A 8 0.95 -9.90 -11.28
C GLY A 8 1.21 -8.42 -11.58
N SER A 9 0.24 -7.71 -12.18
CA SER A 9 0.39 -6.27 -12.47
C SER A 9 0.43 -5.42 -11.20
N TRP A 10 -0.39 -5.74 -10.20
CA TRP A 10 -0.46 -5.00 -8.95
C TRP A 10 0.80 -5.17 -8.10
N TYR A 11 1.28 -6.41 -7.94
CA TYR A 11 2.54 -6.68 -7.25
C TYR A 11 3.72 -6.01 -7.94
N SER A 12 3.79 -6.08 -9.28
CA SER A 12 4.84 -5.40 -10.06
C SER A 12 4.83 -3.89 -9.82
N SER A 13 3.66 -3.25 -9.81
CA SER A 13 3.54 -1.83 -9.48
C SER A 13 3.99 -1.52 -8.06
N ILE A 14 3.64 -2.35 -7.06
CA ILE A 14 4.11 -2.16 -5.68
C ILE A 14 5.64 -2.26 -5.61
N THR A 15 6.24 -3.29 -6.21
CA THR A 15 7.69 -3.50 -6.25
C THR A 15 8.40 -2.29 -6.88
N GLU A 16 7.90 -1.79 -8.01
CA GLU A 16 8.47 -0.63 -8.70
C GLU A 16 8.47 0.62 -7.80
N HIS A 17 7.35 0.93 -7.16
CA HIS A 17 7.25 2.11 -6.29
C HIS A 17 8.15 1.99 -5.07
N ARG A 18 8.27 0.79 -4.47
CA ARG A 18 9.22 0.54 -3.37
C ARG A 18 10.67 0.75 -3.78
N PHE A 19 11.05 0.25 -4.95
CA PHE A 19 12.40 0.44 -5.49
C PHE A 19 12.73 1.93 -5.66
N ARG A 20 11.78 2.71 -6.18
CA ARG A 20 11.93 4.17 -6.32
C ARG A 20 12.11 4.85 -4.96
N ILE A 21 11.29 4.53 -3.97
CA ILE A 21 11.42 5.09 -2.61
C ILE A 21 12.79 4.72 -2.00
N LYS A 22 13.25 3.47 -2.14
CA LYS A 22 14.57 3.06 -1.65
C LYS A 22 15.69 3.84 -2.31
N LYS A 23 15.62 4.05 -3.63
CA LYS A 23 16.58 4.85 -4.38
C LYS A 23 16.60 6.29 -3.89
N ASP A 24 15.44 6.91 -3.74
CA ASP A 24 15.32 8.29 -3.24
C ASP A 24 15.92 8.43 -1.84
N LEU A 25 15.73 7.42 -0.97
CA LEU A 25 16.31 7.37 0.38
C LEU A 25 17.83 7.15 0.40
N GLN A 26 18.37 6.40 -0.58
CA GLN A 26 19.80 6.21 -0.74
C GLN A 26 20.47 7.51 -1.22
N GLU A 27 19.84 8.21 -2.17
CA GLU A 27 20.32 9.48 -2.70
C GLU A 27 20.17 10.61 -1.68
N ASN A 28 19.13 10.57 -0.83
CA ASN A 28 18.82 11.61 0.14
C ASN A 28 18.51 11.01 1.54
N PRO A 29 19.53 10.65 2.33
CA PRO A 29 19.34 10.00 3.63
C PRO A 29 18.51 10.81 4.65
N SER A 30 18.46 12.14 4.50
CA SER A 30 17.64 13.02 5.35
C SER A 30 16.14 12.76 5.23
N PHE A 31 15.68 12.18 4.11
CA PHE A 31 14.27 11.83 3.92
C PHE A 31 13.78 10.73 4.85
N LYS A 32 14.68 9.91 5.42
CA LYS A 32 14.30 8.86 6.38
C LYS A 32 13.54 9.42 7.58
N ASN A 33 14.01 10.54 8.13
CA ASN A 33 13.34 11.19 9.26
C ASN A 33 11.96 11.71 8.86
N TYR A 34 11.86 12.30 7.67
CA TYR A 34 10.61 12.84 7.15
C TYR A 34 9.56 11.76 6.83
N LEU A 35 9.99 10.56 6.42
CA LEU A 35 9.10 9.43 6.15
C LEU A 35 8.26 9.03 7.36
N HIS A 36 8.82 9.09 8.57
CA HIS A 36 8.06 8.80 9.79
C HIS A 36 6.91 9.78 10.03
N GLU A 37 7.03 11.01 9.55
CA GLU A 37 5.98 12.03 9.67
C GLU A 37 4.90 11.86 8.59
N VAL A 38 5.32 11.66 7.33
CA VAL A 38 4.38 11.65 6.20
C VAL A 38 3.69 10.31 5.98
N ILE A 39 4.18 9.21 6.54
CA ILE A 39 3.62 7.88 6.28
C ILE A 39 2.17 7.76 6.77
N PHE A 40 1.81 8.40 7.88
CA PHE A 40 0.45 8.39 8.41
C PHE A 40 -0.51 9.20 7.53
N ILE A 41 -0.03 10.30 6.94
CA ILE A 41 -0.79 11.09 5.96
C ILE A 41 -1.02 10.26 4.70
N ALA A 42 0.05 9.63 4.18
CA ALA A 42 -0.02 8.77 3.02
C ALA A 42 -0.97 7.57 3.24
N TYR A 43 -0.95 6.98 4.43
CA TYR A 43 -1.87 5.89 4.78
C TYR A 43 -3.33 6.35 4.81
N ALA A 44 -3.63 7.50 5.43
CA ALA A 44 -4.98 8.03 5.48
C ALA A 44 -5.55 8.28 4.07
N ASP A 45 -4.72 8.76 3.14
CA ASP A 45 -5.12 8.95 1.74
C ASP A 45 -5.24 7.63 0.98
N ALA A 46 -4.32 6.69 1.19
CA ALA A 46 -4.42 5.34 0.63
C ALA A 46 -5.69 4.62 1.07
N ARG A 47 -6.09 4.76 2.34
CA ARG A 47 -7.35 4.22 2.89
C ARG A 47 -8.56 4.79 2.15
N LYS A 48 -8.62 6.12 1.95
CA LYS A 48 -9.72 6.77 1.20
C LYS A 48 -9.79 6.27 -0.24
N LEU A 49 -8.63 6.14 -0.90
CA LEU A 49 -8.54 5.62 -2.27
C LEU A 49 -9.04 4.17 -2.33
N ALA A 50 -8.59 3.30 -1.43
CA ALA A 50 -8.99 1.90 -1.39
C ALA A 50 -10.51 1.72 -1.18
N ILE A 51 -11.11 2.51 -0.27
CA ILE A 51 -12.57 2.54 -0.06
C ILE A 51 -13.30 3.02 -1.31
N LYS A 52 -12.81 4.08 -1.96
CA LYS A 52 -13.44 4.62 -3.17
C LYS A 52 -13.40 3.60 -4.32
N GLU A 53 -12.26 2.95 -4.54
CA GLU A 53 -12.10 1.95 -5.58
C GLU A 53 -12.92 0.68 -5.30
N SER A 54 -13.03 0.23 -4.04
CA SER A 54 -13.83 -0.95 -3.70
C SER A 54 -15.33 -0.75 -3.97
N LYS A 55 -15.85 0.47 -3.78
CA LYS A 55 -17.23 0.83 -4.16
C LYS A 55 -17.47 0.65 -5.67
N ASN A 56 -16.46 0.98 -6.48
CA ASN A 56 -16.48 0.83 -7.94
C ASN A 56 -16.19 -0.59 -8.43
N ALA A 57 -15.89 -1.54 -7.53
CA ALA A 57 -15.55 -2.89 -7.92
C ALA A 57 -16.68 -3.59 -8.70
N LYS A 58 -16.29 -4.36 -9.73
CA LYS A 58 -17.19 -5.08 -10.63
C LYS A 58 -17.88 -6.26 -9.94
N LEU A 59 -18.92 -6.80 -10.57
CA LEU A 59 -19.64 -8.01 -10.13
C LEU A 59 -18.67 -9.16 -9.81
N GLY A 60 -18.83 -9.76 -8.63
CA GLY A 60 -18.03 -10.90 -8.17
C GLY A 60 -16.74 -10.54 -7.40
N VAL A 61 -16.50 -9.26 -7.12
CA VAL A 61 -15.47 -8.80 -6.18
C VAL A 61 -16.14 -8.38 -4.87
N ARG A 62 -15.60 -8.84 -3.74
CA ARG A 62 -16.08 -8.45 -2.40
C ARG A 62 -15.95 -6.93 -2.25
N LYS A 63 -16.98 -6.30 -1.68
CA LYS A 63 -16.97 -4.89 -1.30
C LYS A 63 -16.97 -4.82 0.24
N PRO A 64 -15.79 -4.67 0.87
CA PRO A 64 -15.72 -4.54 2.32
C PRO A 64 -16.46 -3.29 2.79
N ASP A 65 -17.00 -3.33 4.00
CA ASP A 65 -17.47 -2.12 4.67
C ASP A 65 -16.30 -1.19 5.00
N GLU A 66 -16.55 0.12 5.10
CA GLU A 66 -15.51 1.09 5.43
C GLU A 66 -14.84 0.81 6.78
N SER A 67 -15.57 0.25 7.73
CA SER A 67 -15.05 -0.14 9.05
C SER A 67 -14.04 -1.27 9.02
N GLU A 68 -13.99 -2.05 7.93
CA GLU A 68 -13.02 -3.12 7.75
C GLU A 68 -11.63 -2.62 7.33
N TYR A 69 -11.54 -1.36 6.89
CA TYR A 69 -10.26 -0.73 6.58
C TYR A 69 -9.67 -0.13 7.86
N PRO A 70 -8.50 -0.60 8.32
CA PRO A 70 -7.91 -0.11 9.57
C PRO A 70 -7.79 1.41 9.58
N LEU A 71 -8.07 2.03 10.71
CA LEU A 71 -7.95 3.49 10.86
C LEU A 71 -6.48 3.89 11.01
N ASP A 72 -5.72 3.09 11.75
CA ASP A 72 -4.29 3.25 11.97
C ASP A 72 -3.50 2.35 11.03
N LEU A 73 -2.31 2.82 10.66
CA LEU A 73 -1.38 2.06 9.82
C LEU A 73 -0.98 0.76 10.54
N PRO A 74 -1.31 -0.44 10.00
CA PRO A 74 -1.08 -1.70 10.70
C PRO A 74 0.33 -2.26 10.52
N PHE A 75 1.19 -1.55 9.79
CA PHE A 75 2.53 -2.03 9.39
C PHE A 75 3.61 -1.03 9.78
N THR A 76 4.79 -1.52 10.11
CA THR A 76 5.95 -0.67 10.36
C THR A 76 6.52 -0.10 9.07
N LEU A 77 7.33 0.96 9.17
CA LEU A 77 8.00 1.53 8.01
C LEU A 77 8.94 0.51 7.34
N GLU A 78 9.62 -0.31 8.14
CA GLU A 78 10.50 -1.38 7.66
C GLU A 78 9.72 -2.41 6.84
N GLN A 79 8.53 -2.82 7.29
CA GLN A 79 7.65 -3.71 6.54
C GLN A 79 7.17 -3.07 5.24
N LEU A 80 6.80 -1.78 5.24
CA LEU A 80 6.33 -1.10 4.03
C LEU A 80 7.42 -0.96 2.97
N LEU A 81 8.69 -0.83 3.40
CA LEU A 81 9.85 -0.71 2.52
C LEU A 81 10.46 -2.07 2.16
N ASP A 82 10.03 -3.17 2.76
CA ASP A 82 10.44 -4.51 2.35
C ASP A 82 9.81 -4.86 0.99
N GLU A 83 10.64 -5.30 0.04
CA GLU A 83 10.20 -5.60 -1.33
C GLU A 83 9.32 -6.85 -1.41
N ASP A 84 9.51 -7.79 -0.48
CA ASP A 84 8.81 -9.06 -0.44
C ASP A 84 7.60 -9.05 0.52
N PHE A 85 7.35 -7.92 1.18
CA PHE A 85 6.24 -7.80 2.10
C PHE A 85 4.93 -7.45 1.38
N TYR A 86 3.93 -8.33 1.44
CA TYR A 86 2.61 -8.06 0.86
C TYR A 86 1.47 -8.09 1.88
N GLY A 87 1.82 -8.08 3.17
CA GLY A 87 0.92 -8.38 4.27
C GLY A 87 0.60 -9.88 4.30
N ASP A 88 0.55 -10.46 5.49
CA ASP A 88 -0.07 -11.77 5.62
C ASP A 88 -1.54 -11.61 5.22
N MET A 89 -1.93 -12.24 4.11
CA MET A 89 -3.34 -12.36 3.73
C MET A 89 -4.05 -13.16 4.83
N LEU A 90 -4.67 -12.45 5.78
CA LEU A 90 -5.72 -13.01 6.64
C LEU A 90 -6.95 -13.35 5.80
#